data_AF-A0A1V3Q8E8-F1
#
_entry.id   AF-A0A1V3Q8E8-F1
#
_cell.length_a   1.000
_cell.length_b   1.000
_cell.length_c   1.000
_cell.angle_alpha   90.00
_cell.angle_beta   90.00
_cell.angle_gamma   90.00
#
_symmetry.space_group_name_H-M   'P 1'
#
loop_
_entity.id
_entity.type
_entity.pdbx_description
1 polymer ?
#
loop_
_entity_poly.entity_id
_entity_poly.type
_entity_poly.pdbx_seq_one_letter_code
_entity_poly.pdbx_strand_id
1 'polypeptide(L)'
;MIELEIQALSERREGLLIEVGRIAVANGFTLQRQRLVQDPHGILLTIVVRGPPRKKRALEAALQAYDRIISFEMEPFVEGEQRPHFAASRAALDYVPPPVPEPEPAAETAAVDKLKPAATPAVATVAFDEIEPARLTAAPSPPPATMSIPEPANRQQAEPEFEFILPEPTRAPAAPPPVVEAPFVELIPLEPDQAAVNKVLSKLPTEYPQIMPRLLTLDRSVPEAARESSLRLAGQRIGRWVFERDHAQAGRLDLNEAIEQIGTPALSALVEIEQEGGQLHIRNSPLCAEAGHSGCTFFSGFLEGLLGPVLTSSELSIFAVCCRSYGADDCVLALSD
;
A
#
# COMPACT_ATOMS: atom_id res chain seq x y z
N MET A 1 26.38 -0.70 -9.74
CA MET A 1 25.38 0.21 -9.14
C MET A 1 24.03 -0.28 -9.61
N ILE A 2 23.04 -0.36 -8.73
CA ILE A 2 21.67 -0.75 -9.08
C ILE A 2 20.76 0.46 -8.99
N GLU A 3 19.72 0.47 -9.80
CA GLU A 3 18.62 1.42 -9.72
C GLU A 3 17.40 0.67 -9.20
N LEU A 4 16.75 1.25 -8.21
CA LEU A 4 15.60 0.66 -7.52
C LEU A 4 14.46 1.66 -7.56
N GLU A 5 13.27 1.17 -7.87
CA GLU A 5 12.02 1.87 -7.67
C GLU A 5 11.42 1.43 -6.34
N ILE A 6 11.20 2.39 -5.46
CA ILE A 6 10.55 2.21 -4.17
C ILE A 6 9.19 2.87 -4.28
N GLN A 7 8.15 2.10 -4.05
CA GLN A 7 6.79 2.59 -3.93
C GLN A 7 6.37 2.43 -2.48
N ALA A 8 5.79 3.45 -1.86
CA ALA A 8 5.43 3.45 -0.45
C ALA A 8 4.08 4.12 -0.22
N LEU A 9 3.26 3.54 0.64
CA LEU A 9 1.98 4.09 1.10
C LEU A 9 2.15 4.66 2.52
N SER A 10 1.60 5.85 2.75
CA SER A 10 1.61 6.55 4.05
C SER A 10 0.29 7.27 4.28
N GLU A 11 -0.14 7.40 5.54
CA GLU A 11 -1.34 8.17 5.88
C GLU A 11 -1.15 9.68 5.68
N ARG A 12 0.07 10.18 5.90
CA ARG A 12 0.38 11.61 5.91
C ARG A 12 1.41 11.98 4.84
N ARG A 13 1.16 13.09 4.15
CA ARG A 13 2.04 13.65 3.13
C ARG A 13 3.27 14.34 3.72
N GLU A 14 3.08 15.00 4.86
CA GLU A 14 4.03 15.96 5.42
C GLU A 14 5.38 15.31 5.74
N GLY A 15 6.47 15.71 5.09
CA GLY A 15 7.80 15.18 5.39
C GLY A 15 8.08 13.77 4.88
N LEU A 16 7.09 13.02 4.37
CA LEU A 16 7.26 11.64 3.87
C LEU A 16 8.38 11.54 2.83
N LEU A 17 8.33 12.41 1.81
CA LEU A 17 9.35 12.44 0.76
C LEU A 17 10.75 12.73 1.31
N ILE A 18 10.84 13.63 2.29
CA ILE A 18 12.10 14.07 2.89
C ILE A 18 12.69 12.94 3.75
N GLU A 19 11.86 12.27 4.53
CA GLU A 19 12.26 11.20 5.44
C GLU A 19 12.64 9.93 4.67
N VAL A 20 11.83 9.49 3.70
CA VAL A 20 12.17 8.35 2.84
C VAL A 20 13.41 8.67 1.98
N GLY A 21 13.52 9.89 1.47
CA GLY A 21 14.73 10.35 0.78
C GLY A 21 15.97 10.35 1.69
N ARG A 22 15.82 10.75 2.95
CA ARG A 22 16.91 10.70 3.96
C ARG A 22 17.31 9.27 4.27
N ILE A 23 16.36 8.35 4.40
CA ILE A 23 16.63 6.91 4.61
C ILE A 23 17.41 6.34 3.42
N ALA A 24 17.03 6.67 2.18
CA ALA A 24 17.75 6.26 0.98
C ALA A 24 19.20 6.78 0.97
N VAL A 25 19.39 8.07 1.26
CA VAL A 25 20.73 8.70 1.30
C VAL A 25 21.59 8.14 2.43
N ALA A 26 21.03 7.93 3.62
CA ALA A 26 21.74 7.31 4.75
C ALA A 26 22.23 5.89 4.42
N ASN A 27 21.47 5.16 3.60
CA ASN A 27 21.84 3.85 3.10
C ASN A 27 22.71 3.89 1.83
N GLY A 28 23.24 5.07 1.46
CA GLY A 28 24.18 5.23 0.35
C GLY A 28 23.54 5.16 -1.04
N PHE A 29 22.23 5.43 -1.14
CA PHE A 29 21.52 5.57 -2.40
C PHE A 29 21.31 7.05 -2.74
N THR A 30 21.46 7.41 -4.02
CA THR A 30 21.17 8.74 -4.54
C THR A 30 19.77 8.74 -5.15
N LEU A 31 18.93 9.69 -4.76
CA LEU A 31 17.60 9.84 -5.31
C LEU A 31 17.68 10.42 -6.74
N GLN A 32 17.03 9.76 -7.70
CA GLN A 32 17.00 10.15 -9.11
C GLN A 32 15.67 10.77 -9.51
N ARG A 33 14.56 10.12 -9.14
CA ARG A 33 13.20 10.56 -9.48
C ARG A 33 12.30 10.38 -8.27
N GLN A 34 11.26 11.20 -8.19
CA GLN A 34 10.23 11.10 -7.17
C GLN A 34 8.90 11.52 -7.74
N ARG A 35 7.84 10.84 -7.32
CA ARG A 35 6.45 11.13 -7.64
C ARG A 35 5.63 10.90 -6.38
N LEU A 36 4.79 11.86 -6.05
CA LEU A 36 3.88 11.75 -4.92
C LEU A 36 2.47 11.97 -5.44
N VAL A 37 1.59 11.02 -5.16
CA VAL A 37 0.19 10.98 -5.62
C VAL A 37 -0.70 10.84 -4.39
N GLN A 38 -1.81 11.56 -4.38
CA GLN A 38 -2.83 11.42 -3.36
C GLN A 38 -3.86 10.40 -3.85
N ASP A 39 -4.17 9.44 -2.98
CA ASP A 39 -5.05 8.31 -3.23
C ASP A 39 -6.14 8.28 -2.14
N PRO A 40 -7.35 7.74 -2.40
CA PRO A 40 -8.39 7.62 -1.37
C PRO A 40 -7.92 6.85 -0.12
N HIS A 41 -6.93 5.97 -0.26
CA HIS A 41 -6.37 5.17 0.82
C HIS A 41 -5.11 5.79 1.47
N GLY A 42 -4.64 6.96 1.00
CA GLY A 42 -3.52 7.69 1.60
C GLY A 42 -2.63 8.43 0.60
N ILE A 43 -1.35 8.54 0.93
CA ILE A 43 -0.32 9.19 0.11
C ILE A 43 0.59 8.13 -0.45
N LEU A 44 0.60 8.03 -1.78
CA LEU A 44 1.42 7.13 -2.56
C LEU A 44 2.70 7.86 -2.97
N LEU A 45 3.85 7.34 -2.54
CA LEU A 45 5.18 7.86 -2.85
C LEU A 45 5.94 6.85 -3.70
N THR A 46 6.27 7.22 -4.93
CA THR A 46 7.23 6.50 -5.77
C THR A 46 8.55 7.26 -5.80
N ILE A 47 9.67 6.63 -5.46
CA ILE A 47 11.01 7.18 -5.64
C ILE A 47 11.90 6.20 -6.39
N VAL A 48 12.72 6.71 -7.28
CA VAL A 48 13.77 5.95 -7.95
C VAL A 48 15.10 6.32 -7.32
N VAL A 49 15.82 5.33 -6.82
CA VAL A 49 17.07 5.51 -6.10
C VAL A 49 18.18 4.65 -6.72
N ARG A 50 19.40 5.19 -6.80
CA ARG A 50 20.57 4.50 -7.36
C ARG A 50 21.62 4.28 -6.30
N GLY A 51 22.10 3.06 -6.12
CA GLY A 51 23.07 2.78 -5.07
C GLY A 51 23.79 1.44 -5.18
N PRO A 52 24.59 1.08 -4.17
CA PRO A 52 25.31 -0.19 -4.11
C PRO A 52 24.35 -1.36 -3.86
N PRO A 53 24.44 -2.47 -4.62
CA PRO A 53 23.55 -3.63 -4.44
C PRO A 53 23.65 -4.26 -3.06
N ARG A 54 24.84 -4.22 -2.46
CA ARG A 54 25.10 -4.76 -1.11
C ARG A 54 24.30 -4.05 -0.01
N LYS A 55 23.84 -2.82 -0.27
CA LYS A 55 23.07 -2.02 0.70
C LYS A 55 21.54 -2.12 0.50
N LYS A 56 21.06 -2.91 -0.48
CA LYS A 56 19.62 -3.11 -0.73
C LYS A 56 18.88 -3.59 0.54
N ARG A 57 19.39 -4.65 1.19
CA ARG A 57 18.78 -5.20 2.41
C ARG A 57 18.76 -4.22 3.59
N ALA A 58 19.78 -3.38 3.70
CA ALA A 58 19.84 -2.37 4.77
C ALA A 58 18.83 -1.24 4.53
N LEU A 59 18.65 -0.85 3.26
CA LEU A 59 17.62 0.10 2.85
C LEU A 59 16.22 -0.47 3.12
N GLU A 60 15.98 -1.72 2.75
CA GLU A 60 14.72 -2.43 2.99
C GLU A 60 14.35 -2.48 4.48
N ALA A 61 15.30 -2.91 5.32
CA ALA A 61 15.10 -2.96 6.77
C ALA A 61 14.83 -1.56 7.36
N ALA A 62 15.49 -0.52 6.84
CA ALA A 62 15.28 0.86 7.30
C ALA A 62 13.93 1.44 6.86
N LEU A 63 13.41 1.04 5.70
CA LEU A 63 12.05 1.40 5.25
C LEU A 63 10.98 0.65 6.04
N GLN A 64 11.22 -0.62 6.36
CA GLN A 64 10.31 -1.44 7.16
C GLN A 64 10.24 -1.01 8.63
N ALA A 65 11.35 -0.52 9.18
CA ALA A 65 11.42 0.00 10.55
C ALA A 65 10.88 1.44 10.70
N TYR A 66 10.37 2.04 9.62
CA TYR A 66 9.91 3.42 9.64
C TYR A 66 8.39 3.46 9.78
N ASP A 67 7.94 3.87 10.96
CA ASP A 67 6.54 3.77 11.45
C ASP A 67 5.49 4.47 10.58
N ARG A 68 5.91 5.34 9.64
CA ARG A 68 5.00 6.10 8.79
C ARG A 68 4.79 5.48 7.41
N ILE A 69 5.55 4.44 7.07
CA ILE A 69 5.29 3.61 5.88
C ILE A 69 4.34 2.50 6.31
N ILE A 70 3.13 2.50 5.74
CA ILE A 70 2.12 1.47 5.95
C ILE A 70 2.51 0.21 5.16
N SER A 71 2.91 0.41 3.90
CA SER A 71 3.39 -0.66 3.02
C SER A 71 4.34 -0.08 1.99
N PHE A 72 5.30 -0.89 1.55
CA PHE A 72 6.20 -0.51 0.48
C PHE A 72 6.59 -1.70 -0.37
N GLU A 73 6.83 -1.43 -1.65
CA GLU A 73 7.45 -2.36 -2.58
C GLU A 73 8.77 -1.78 -3.06
N MET A 74 9.78 -2.64 -3.24
CA MET A 74 11.09 -2.24 -3.71
C MET A 74 11.59 -3.17 -4.81
N GLU A 75 11.60 -2.64 -6.01
CA GLU A 75 11.84 -3.38 -7.24
C GLU A 75 13.00 -2.77 -8.03
N PRO A 76 13.66 -3.53 -8.93
CA PRO A 76 14.61 -2.94 -9.88
C PRO A 76 13.92 -1.92 -10.79
N PHE A 77 14.52 -0.76 -10.96
CA PHE A 77 14.03 0.27 -11.89
C PHE A 77 14.39 -0.10 -13.34
N VAL A 78 13.41 -0.03 -14.24
CA VAL A 78 13.59 -0.25 -15.69
C VAL A 78 13.21 1.03 -16.42
N GLU A 79 14.16 1.61 -17.15
CA GLU A 79 13.96 2.89 -17.82
C GLU A 79 12.97 2.76 -19.00
N GLY A 80 11.87 3.50 -18.95
CA GLY A 80 10.81 3.51 -19.97
C GLY A 80 9.53 2.79 -19.55
N GLU A 81 9.57 1.99 -18.48
CA GLU A 81 8.40 1.37 -17.88
C GLU A 81 7.89 2.28 -16.75
N GLN A 82 6.73 2.92 -16.95
CA GLN A 82 6.01 3.50 -15.82
C GLN A 82 5.24 2.38 -15.13
N ARG A 83 5.82 1.85 -14.05
CA ARG A 83 5.07 0.94 -13.18
C ARG A 83 3.96 1.76 -12.53
N PRO A 84 2.69 1.34 -12.65
CA PRO A 84 1.65 1.97 -11.87
C PRO A 84 1.98 1.70 -10.39
N HIS A 85 1.46 2.54 -9.49
CA HIS A 85 1.71 2.33 -8.07
C HIS A 85 1.12 0.99 -7.64
N PHE A 86 1.71 0.17 -6.77
CA PHE A 86 1.16 -1.15 -6.39
C PHE A 86 -0.28 -1.03 -5.88
N ALA A 87 -0.55 0.04 -5.14
CA ALA A 87 -1.88 0.45 -4.70
C ALA A 87 -2.83 0.90 -5.85
N ALA A 88 -2.30 1.44 -6.96
CA ALA A 88 -3.06 1.94 -8.11
C ALA A 88 -3.08 0.99 -9.34
N SER A 89 -2.24 -0.07 -9.35
CA SER A 89 -2.04 -1.01 -10.48
C SER A 89 -2.97 -2.21 -10.43
N ARG A 90 -3.69 -2.40 -9.33
CA ARG A 90 -4.58 -3.56 -9.18
C ARG A 90 -5.89 -3.28 -9.92
N ALA A 91 -5.83 -3.39 -11.24
CA ALA A 91 -7.00 -3.79 -12.01
C ALA A 91 -7.38 -5.19 -11.53
N ALA A 92 -8.62 -5.35 -11.11
CA ALA A 92 -9.18 -6.64 -10.73
C ALA A 92 -8.93 -7.68 -11.83
N LEU A 93 -8.62 -8.91 -11.42
CA LEU A 93 -8.59 -10.18 -12.17
C LEU A 93 -7.20 -10.75 -12.53
N ASP A 94 -7.13 -12.09 -12.39
CA ASP A 94 -6.08 -13.04 -12.80
C ASP A 94 -5.01 -13.46 -11.77
N TYR A 95 -5.44 -13.96 -10.59
CA TYR A 95 -4.59 -14.81 -9.74
C TYR A 95 -4.91 -16.30 -9.94
N VAL A 96 -3.86 -17.12 -10.13
CA VAL A 96 -3.91 -18.59 -10.24
C VAL A 96 -3.16 -19.20 -9.05
N PRO A 97 -3.79 -20.07 -8.22
CA PRO A 97 -3.20 -20.52 -6.95
C PRO A 97 -2.24 -21.71 -7.12
N PRO A 98 -1.09 -21.75 -6.41
CA PRO A 98 -0.24 -22.94 -6.33
C PRO A 98 -0.53 -23.80 -5.06
N PRO A 99 -0.13 -25.10 -5.06
CA PRO A 99 -0.72 -26.14 -4.23
C PRO A 99 -0.13 -26.24 -2.80
N VAL A 100 -0.95 -26.79 -1.91
CA VAL A 100 -0.77 -26.95 -0.45
C VAL A 100 0.33 -27.97 -0.08
N PRO A 101 1.22 -27.65 0.89
CA PRO A 101 1.98 -28.65 1.63
C PRO A 101 1.43 -28.89 3.05
N GLU A 102 1.41 -30.17 3.44
CA GLU A 102 1.06 -30.71 4.78
C GLU A 102 2.06 -30.33 5.89
N PRO A 103 1.65 -30.46 7.18
CA PRO A 103 2.31 -29.81 8.31
C PRO A 103 3.37 -30.68 8.99
N GLU A 104 4.39 -30.05 9.58
CA GLU A 104 5.30 -30.68 10.56
C GLU A 104 5.56 -29.78 11.79
N PRO A 105 5.94 -30.38 12.95
CA PRO A 105 5.55 -29.93 14.29
C PRO A 105 6.61 -29.13 15.07
N ALA A 106 6.15 -28.60 16.20
CA ALA A 106 6.81 -27.69 17.15
C ALA A 106 7.96 -28.28 17.99
N ALA A 107 8.89 -27.41 18.41
CA ALA A 107 9.65 -27.43 19.68
C ALA A 107 10.52 -26.14 19.75
N GLU A 108 10.35 -25.21 20.68
CA GLU A 108 10.67 -25.16 22.12
C GLU A 108 12.05 -24.52 22.49
N THR A 109 11.94 -23.42 23.26
CA THR A 109 12.73 -23.03 24.45
C THR A 109 14.04 -22.21 24.39
N ALA A 110 13.99 -21.12 25.20
CA ALA A 110 14.96 -20.65 26.21
C ALA A 110 16.29 -20.00 25.76
N ALA A 111 16.93 -19.08 26.50
CA ALA A 111 16.62 -18.18 27.60
C ALA A 111 17.80 -17.18 27.75
N VAL A 112 17.46 -15.97 28.23
CA VAL A 112 18.17 -14.87 28.92
C VAL A 112 19.62 -15.12 29.45
N ASP A 113 20.56 -14.17 29.25
CA ASP A 113 21.18 -13.39 30.36
C ASP A 113 22.22 -12.29 29.95
N LYS A 114 22.12 -11.21 30.74
CA LYS A 114 22.87 -9.95 31.03
C LYS A 114 24.35 -9.74 30.61
N LEU A 115 24.74 -8.47 30.35
CA LEU A 115 25.47 -7.58 31.31
C LEU A 115 25.79 -6.16 30.72
N LYS A 116 25.59 -5.12 31.55
CA LYS A 116 26.18 -3.74 31.50
C LYS A 116 27.46 -3.75 32.41
N PRO A 117 28.32 -2.70 32.61
CA PRO A 117 28.25 -1.30 32.17
C PRO A 117 29.59 -0.52 31.92
N ALA A 118 29.40 0.78 31.59
CA ALA A 118 30.19 1.97 31.95
C ALA A 118 31.39 2.41 31.08
N ALA A 119 31.35 3.66 30.58
CA ALA A 119 32.06 4.81 31.18
C ALA A 119 31.98 6.05 30.26
N THR A 120 31.66 7.20 30.85
CA THR A 120 31.82 8.56 30.30
C THR A 120 33.22 9.09 30.67
N PRO A 121 33.78 10.08 29.94
CA PRO A 121 33.65 11.45 30.43
C PRO A 121 33.54 12.58 29.37
N ALA A 122 33.01 13.70 29.87
CA ALA A 122 33.08 15.12 29.48
C ALA A 122 34.49 15.62 29.06
N VAL A 123 34.78 16.76 28.41
CA VAL A 123 34.12 18.02 27.95
C VAL A 123 35.20 18.77 27.13
N ALA A 124 34.86 19.61 26.15
CA ALA A 124 35.47 20.94 25.94
C ALA A 124 34.92 21.66 24.70
N THR A 125 34.33 22.83 24.95
CA THR A 125 33.90 23.90 24.04
C THR A 125 35.08 24.76 23.57
N VAL A 126 35.08 25.23 22.31
CA VAL A 126 35.48 26.61 21.94
C VAL A 126 34.73 27.07 20.68
N ALA A 127 34.42 28.36 20.65
CA ALA A 127 33.55 29.10 19.75
C ALA A 127 34.26 29.78 18.55
N PHE A 128 33.47 29.98 17.48
CA PHE A 128 33.36 31.09 16.50
C PHE A 128 34.60 31.80 15.90
N ASP A 129 34.66 31.83 14.55
CA ASP A 129 34.74 33.04 13.69
C ASP A 129 34.55 32.58 12.21
N GLU A 130 33.48 32.96 11.51
CA GLU A 130 33.33 34.15 10.65
C GLU A 130 34.23 34.13 9.39
N ILE A 131 33.61 34.05 8.20
CA ILE A 131 33.85 34.88 7.00
C ILE A 131 32.81 34.49 5.91
N GLU A 132 32.15 35.53 5.41
CA GLU A 132 31.06 35.58 4.41
C GLU A 132 31.61 35.69 2.95
N PRO A 133 30.81 35.93 1.88
CA PRO A 133 30.85 35.16 0.64
C PRO A 133 31.37 35.96 -0.58
N ALA A 134 31.54 35.30 -1.74
CA ALA A 134 31.77 36.01 -3.01
C ALA A 134 30.84 35.52 -4.13
N ARG A 135 29.91 36.41 -4.52
CA ARG A 135 29.27 36.58 -5.83
C ARG A 135 30.03 37.75 -6.52
N LEU A 136 30.10 38.03 -7.82
CA LEU A 136 29.47 37.67 -9.12
C LEU A 136 30.40 38.29 -10.20
N THR A 137 30.31 37.89 -11.48
CA THR A 137 30.19 38.82 -12.64
C THR A 137 30.17 38.09 -13.99
N ALA A 138 29.48 38.67 -14.97
CA ALA A 138 29.10 38.10 -16.26
C ALA A 138 29.56 38.98 -17.45
N ALA A 139 29.88 38.33 -18.59
CA ALA A 139 29.74 38.68 -20.04
C ALA A 139 30.30 40.04 -20.59
N PRO A 140 30.74 40.17 -21.88
CA PRO A 140 29.90 40.01 -23.10
C PRO A 140 30.58 39.55 -24.45
N SER A 141 29.77 39.24 -25.48
CA SER A 141 30.07 39.12 -26.95
C SER A 141 29.89 40.50 -27.67
N PRO A 142 30.17 40.80 -28.99
CA PRO A 142 29.94 40.01 -30.25
C PRO A 142 30.87 40.34 -31.50
N PRO A 143 30.48 40.35 -32.83
CA PRO A 143 31.15 39.67 -34.00
C PRO A 143 31.49 40.66 -35.19
N PRO A 144 31.36 40.41 -36.54
CA PRO A 144 31.62 39.29 -37.51
C PRO A 144 32.53 39.70 -38.73
N ALA A 145 32.86 38.80 -39.68
CA ALA A 145 32.83 39.00 -41.17
C ALA A 145 33.58 37.93 -42.04
N THR A 146 32.79 37.17 -42.80
CA THR A 146 32.76 36.89 -44.27
C THR A 146 34.00 36.82 -45.20
N MET A 147 33.85 35.93 -46.21
CA MET A 147 34.47 35.83 -47.57
C MET A 147 35.71 34.93 -47.70
N SER A 148 35.94 34.12 -48.74
CA SER A 148 35.21 33.66 -49.93
C SER A 148 36.04 32.54 -50.59
N ILE A 149 35.39 31.68 -51.37
CA ILE A 149 35.89 30.51 -52.15
C ILE A 149 36.87 30.94 -53.28
N PRO A 150 37.84 30.09 -53.70
CA PRO A 150 37.71 29.48 -55.03
C PRO A 150 38.20 28.01 -55.15
N GLU A 151 37.36 27.16 -55.73
CA GLU A 151 37.73 26.04 -56.64
C GLU A 151 38.17 26.61 -58.02
N PRO A 152 38.70 25.86 -59.02
CA PRO A 152 38.68 24.39 -59.21
C PRO A 152 39.99 23.77 -59.79
N ALA A 153 40.06 22.44 -59.87
CA ALA A 153 40.37 21.69 -61.11
C ALA A 153 40.57 20.18 -60.84
N ASN A 154 39.54 19.42 -61.22
CA ASN A 154 39.56 18.10 -61.85
C ASN A 154 40.91 17.34 -61.96
N ARG A 155 41.00 16.18 -61.30
CA ARG A 155 41.84 15.06 -61.75
C ARG A 155 41.15 13.72 -61.42
N GLN A 156 40.90 12.96 -62.47
CA GLN A 156 40.31 11.64 -62.49
C GLN A 156 41.25 10.61 -61.81
N GLN A 157 40.70 9.63 -61.09
CA GLN A 157 40.70 8.19 -61.46
C GLN A 157 40.48 7.27 -60.25
N ALA A 158 39.43 6.44 -60.38
CA ALA A 158 39.27 5.04 -59.97
C ALA A 158 39.70 4.59 -58.57
N GLU A 159 38.71 4.35 -57.70
CA GLU A 159 38.78 3.31 -56.66
C GLU A 159 37.71 2.24 -56.94
N PRO A 160 37.99 0.96 -56.67
CA PRO A 160 37.12 -0.15 -57.04
C PRO A 160 35.87 -0.22 -56.16
N GLU A 161 34.76 -0.63 -56.77
CA GLU A 161 33.47 -0.86 -56.14
C GLU A 161 33.61 -1.90 -55.01
N PHE A 162 33.60 -1.43 -53.76
CA PHE A 162 33.21 -2.26 -52.64
C PHE A 162 31.69 -2.35 -52.63
N GLU A 163 31.18 -3.50 -53.05
CA GLU A 163 29.78 -3.89 -52.93
C GLU A 163 29.42 -4.00 -51.44
N PHE A 164 29.07 -2.86 -50.82
CA PHE A 164 28.44 -2.83 -49.51
C PHE A 164 27.04 -3.42 -49.69
N ILE A 165 26.89 -4.70 -49.33
CA ILE A 165 25.57 -5.31 -49.12
C ILE A 165 24.91 -4.52 -47.99
N LEU A 166 24.04 -3.58 -48.36
CA LEU A 166 23.13 -2.93 -47.43
C LEU A 166 22.16 -3.99 -46.90
N PRO A 167 22.09 -4.26 -45.57
CA PRO A 167 21.00 -5.03 -45.04
C PRO A 167 19.69 -4.27 -45.33
N GLU A 168 18.70 -4.97 -45.88
CA GLU A 168 17.37 -4.43 -46.11
C GLU A 168 16.82 -3.80 -44.83
N PRO A 169 16.14 -2.64 -44.89
CA PRO A 169 15.58 -2.02 -43.71
C PRO A 169 14.53 -2.94 -43.10
N THR A 170 14.85 -3.54 -41.95
CA THR A 170 13.90 -4.28 -41.12
C THR A 170 12.70 -3.39 -40.86
N ARG A 171 11.55 -3.79 -41.41
CA ARG A 171 10.26 -3.14 -41.20
C ARG A 171 10.00 -3.06 -39.70
N ALA A 172 9.93 -1.83 -39.17
CA ALA A 172 9.55 -1.60 -37.79
C ALA A 172 8.21 -2.31 -37.50
N PRO A 173 8.09 -3.06 -36.38
CA PRO A 173 6.82 -3.64 -35.99
C PRO A 173 5.78 -2.53 -35.86
N ALA A 174 4.58 -2.78 -36.38
CA ALA A 174 3.46 -1.86 -36.29
C ALA A 174 3.19 -1.51 -34.82
N ALA A 175 3.05 -0.22 -34.54
CA ALA A 175 2.66 0.25 -33.21
C ALA A 175 1.36 -0.47 -32.78
N PRO A 176 1.29 -0.98 -31.54
CA PRO A 176 0.05 -1.54 -31.03
C PRO A 176 -1.05 -0.47 -31.09
N PRO A 177 -2.31 -0.86 -31.35
CA PRO A 177 -3.42 0.08 -31.35
C PRO A 177 -3.49 0.77 -29.98
N PRO A 178 -3.87 2.06 -29.93
CA PRO A 178 -4.04 2.75 -28.66
C PRO A 178 -5.06 1.96 -27.84
N VAL A 179 -4.61 1.47 -26.69
CA VAL A 179 -5.50 0.96 -25.65
C VAL A 179 -6.42 2.13 -25.30
N VAL A 180 -7.69 2.01 -25.66
CA VAL A 180 -8.71 2.94 -25.19
C VAL A 180 -8.84 2.63 -23.71
N GLU A 181 -8.09 3.36 -22.89
CA GLU A 181 -8.31 3.39 -21.44
C GLU A 181 -9.79 3.70 -21.25
N ALA A 182 -10.55 2.72 -20.73
CA ALA A 182 -11.89 2.99 -20.28
C ALA A 182 -11.80 4.16 -19.30
N PRO A 183 -12.60 5.23 -19.48
CA PRO A 183 -12.53 6.38 -18.59
C PRO A 183 -12.67 5.89 -17.15
N PHE A 184 -11.74 6.32 -16.30
CA PHE A 184 -11.80 6.07 -14.86
C PHE A 184 -13.12 6.64 -14.33
N VAL A 185 -14.13 5.78 -14.17
CA VAL A 185 -15.38 6.16 -13.52
C VAL A 185 -15.16 6.00 -12.04
N GLU A 186 -14.85 7.10 -11.37
CA GLU A 186 -14.92 7.18 -9.92
C GLU A 186 -16.36 6.85 -9.51
N LEU A 187 -16.57 5.64 -8.98
CA LEU A 187 -17.87 5.21 -8.49
C LEU A 187 -18.18 6.02 -7.24
N ILE A 188 -19.10 6.98 -7.36
CA ILE A 188 -19.56 7.79 -6.24
C ILE A 188 -20.21 6.84 -5.22
N PRO A 189 -19.70 6.77 -3.97
CA PRO A 189 -20.29 5.93 -2.94
C PRO A 189 -21.78 6.29 -2.76
N LEU A 190 -22.63 5.28 -2.88
CA LEU A 190 -24.07 5.42 -2.69
C LEU A 190 -24.45 5.09 -1.25
N GLU A 191 -25.56 5.68 -0.82
CA GLU A 191 -26.23 5.32 0.42
C GLU A 191 -26.52 3.81 0.48
N PRO A 192 -26.53 3.21 1.68
CA PRO A 192 -26.79 1.79 1.85
C PRO A 192 -28.20 1.41 1.35
N ASP A 193 -28.31 0.24 0.74
CA ASP A 193 -29.61 -0.36 0.42
C ASP A 193 -30.27 -0.89 1.69
N GLN A 194 -31.00 0.00 2.36
CA GLN A 194 -31.68 -0.29 3.61
C GLN A 194 -32.66 -1.47 3.50
N ALA A 195 -33.32 -1.62 2.35
CA ALA A 195 -34.34 -2.64 2.14
C ALA A 195 -33.68 -4.02 2.04
N ALA A 196 -32.59 -4.14 1.29
CA ALA A 196 -31.81 -5.36 1.20
C ALA A 196 -31.20 -5.75 2.56
N VAL A 197 -30.66 -4.79 3.31
CA VAL A 197 -30.13 -5.03 4.66
C VAL A 197 -31.23 -5.51 5.62
N ASN A 198 -32.40 -4.87 5.64
CA ASN A 198 -33.53 -5.29 6.48
C ASN A 198 -33.98 -6.73 6.18
N LYS A 199 -33.93 -7.14 4.91
CA LYS A 199 -34.25 -8.51 4.51
C LYS A 199 -33.29 -9.53 5.12
N VAL A 200 -31.98 -9.24 5.15
CA VAL A 200 -30.99 -10.09 5.82
C VAL A 200 -31.27 -10.16 7.33
N LEU A 201 -31.50 -9.01 7.98
CA LEU A 201 -31.73 -8.92 9.42
C LEU A 201 -32.98 -9.68 9.88
N SER A 202 -34.01 -9.78 9.04
CA SER A 202 -35.23 -10.52 9.36
C SER A 202 -35.00 -12.02 9.64
N LYS A 203 -33.85 -12.57 9.22
CA LYS A 203 -33.48 -13.98 9.37
C LYS A 203 -32.43 -14.22 10.46
N LEU A 204 -31.94 -13.15 11.08
CA LEU A 204 -30.89 -13.20 12.09
C LEU A 204 -31.22 -14.12 13.28
N PRO A 205 -32.43 -14.10 13.88
CA PRO A 205 -32.74 -14.92 15.05
C PRO A 205 -32.67 -16.43 14.80
N THR A 206 -32.92 -16.86 13.56
CA THR A 206 -32.95 -18.28 13.19
C THR A 206 -31.63 -18.79 12.60
N GLU A 207 -30.81 -17.89 12.06
CA GLU A 207 -29.65 -18.29 11.24
C GLU A 207 -28.32 -17.83 11.78
N TYR A 208 -28.27 -17.00 12.83
CA TYR A 208 -27.01 -16.70 13.50
C TYR A 208 -26.48 -17.96 14.21
N PRO A 209 -25.17 -18.29 14.10
CA PRO A 209 -24.08 -17.51 13.47
C PRO A 209 -23.86 -17.80 11.97
N GLN A 210 -24.62 -18.71 11.36
CA GLN A 210 -24.53 -19.12 9.95
C GLN A 210 -25.10 -18.07 8.96
N ILE A 211 -24.82 -16.78 9.18
CA ILE A 211 -25.38 -15.67 8.38
C ILE A 211 -24.58 -15.37 7.10
N MET A 212 -23.37 -15.91 6.97
CA MET A 212 -22.46 -15.64 5.83
C MET A 212 -23.08 -15.86 4.44
N PRO A 213 -23.82 -16.95 4.17
CA PRO A 213 -24.45 -17.14 2.86
C PRO A 213 -25.42 -16.01 2.48
N ARG A 214 -26.09 -15.41 3.47
CA ARG A 214 -26.98 -14.26 3.23
C ARG A 214 -26.22 -12.98 2.95
N LEU A 215 -25.09 -12.76 3.63
CA LEU A 215 -24.24 -11.60 3.38
C LEU A 215 -23.59 -11.67 1.99
N LEU A 216 -23.18 -12.86 1.54
CA LEU A 216 -22.72 -13.07 0.16
C LEU A 216 -23.82 -12.83 -0.87
N THR A 217 -25.08 -13.16 -0.53
CA THR A 217 -26.21 -12.83 -1.39
C THR A 217 -26.45 -11.32 -1.43
N LEU A 218 -26.36 -10.65 -0.28
CA LEU A 218 -26.48 -9.19 -0.17
C LEU A 218 -25.43 -8.50 -1.04
N ASP A 219 -24.15 -8.85 -0.86
CA ASP A 219 -22.99 -8.34 -1.60
C ASP A 219 -23.18 -8.36 -3.13
N ARG A 220 -23.76 -9.45 -3.65
CA ARG A 220 -24.02 -9.61 -5.10
C ARG A 220 -25.30 -8.93 -5.56
N SER A 221 -26.26 -8.69 -4.67
CA SER A 221 -27.58 -8.16 -5.02
C SER A 221 -27.67 -6.63 -5.01
N VAL A 222 -26.82 -5.97 -4.23
CA VAL A 222 -26.79 -4.51 -4.13
C VAL A 222 -25.94 -3.90 -5.24
N PRO A 223 -26.22 -2.65 -5.66
CA PRO A 223 -25.37 -1.93 -6.60
C PRO A 223 -23.93 -1.84 -6.09
N GLU A 224 -22.95 -1.92 -7.00
CA GLU A 224 -21.53 -1.89 -6.65
C GLU A 224 -21.15 -0.68 -5.78
N ALA A 225 -21.61 0.51 -6.15
CA ALA A 225 -21.38 1.73 -5.40
C ALA A 225 -22.06 1.78 -4.02
N ALA A 226 -23.06 0.92 -3.75
CA ALA A 226 -23.75 0.80 -2.46
C ALA A 226 -23.30 -0.42 -1.65
N ARG A 227 -22.37 -1.23 -2.18
CA ARG A 227 -22.00 -2.52 -1.59
C ARG A 227 -21.34 -2.36 -0.23
N GLU A 228 -20.30 -1.54 -0.15
CA GLU A 228 -19.57 -1.29 1.08
C GLU A 228 -20.45 -0.65 2.16
N SER A 229 -21.24 0.36 1.79
CA SER A 229 -22.15 1.04 2.72
C SER A 229 -23.24 0.09 3.24
N SER A 230 -23.82 -0.74 2.37
CA SER A 230 -24.82 -1.74 2.74
C SER A 230 -24.25 -2.82 3.66
N LEU A 231 -23.05 -3.32 3.37
CA LEU A 231 -22.39 -4.34 4.17
C LEU A 231 -21.95 -3.81 5.53
N ARG A 232 -21.40 -2.59 5.59
CA ARG A 232 -21.07 -1.93 6.87
C ARG A 232 -22.31 -1.77 7.74
N LEU A 233 -23.42 -1.27 7.17
CA LEU A 233 -24.67 -1.13 7.90
C LEU A 233 -25.23 -2.47 8.38
N ALA A 234 -25.16 -3.52 7.55
CA ALA A 234 -25.54 -4.87 7.96
C ALA A 234 -24.68 -5.34 9.14
N GLY A 235 -23.36 -5.12 9.06
CA GLY A 235 -22.41 -5.37 10.16
C GLY A 235 -22.86 -4.69 11.44
N GLN A 236 -23.03 -3.36 11.44
CA GLN A 236 -23.42 -2.57 12.61
C GLN A 236 -24.68 -3.09 13.29
N ARG A 237 -25.70 -3.42 12.50
CA ARG A 237 -26.98 -3.89 13.04
C ARG A 237 -26.91 -5.31 13.58
N ILE A 238 -26.14 -6.18 12.93
CA ILE A 238 -25.91 -7.54 13.40
C ILE A 238 -25.07 -7.52 14.68
N GLY A 239 -23.97 -6.76 14.70
CA GLY A 239 -23.11 -6.60 15.88
C GLY A 239 -23.88 -6.07 17.09
N ARG A 240 -24.73 -5.05 16.89
CA ARG A 240 -25.62 -4.55 17.94
C ARG A 240 -26.59 -5.60 18.45
N TRP A 241 -27.21 -6.37 17.55
CA TRP A 241 -28.13 -7.43 17.95
C TRP A 241 -27.43 -8.53 18.75
N VAL A 242 -26.20 -8.92 18.36
CA VAL A 242 -25.39 -9.88 19.11
C VAL A 242 -25.05 -9.32 20.50
N PHE A 243 -24.66 -8.05 20.58
CA PHE A 243 -24.45 -7.37 21.86
C PHE A 243 -25.70 -7.45 22.74
N GLU A 244 -26.86 -7.08 22.22
CA GLU A 244 -28.13 -7.10 22.97
C GLU A 244 -28.53 -8.52 23.42
N ARG A 245 -28.21 -9.55 22.63
CA ARG A 245 -28.54 -10.94 22.94
C ARG A 245 -27.64 -11.52 24.02
N ASP A 246 -26.33 -11.33 23.89
CA ASP A 246 -25.33 -12.09 24.65
C ASP A 246 -24.57 -11.24 25.68
N HIS A 247 -24.51 -9.92 25.47
CA HIS A 247 -23.64 -9.00 26.22
C HIS A 247 -24.36 -7.78 26.80
N ALA A 248 -25.70 -7.75 26.80
CA ALA A 248 -26.46 -6.60 27.33
C ALA A 248 -26.20 -6.28 28.81
N GLN A 249 -25.66 -7.25 29.56
CA GLN A 249 -25.32 -7.12 30.97
C GLN A 249 -23.82 -6.86 31.19
N ALA A 250 -23.02 -6.76 30.12
CA ALA A 250 -21.60 -6.46 30.23
C ALA A 250 -21.41 -5.06 30.85
N GLY A 251 -20.44 -4.96 31.77
CA GLY A 251 -19.97 -3.67 32.28
C GLY A 251 -19.19 -2.91 31.22
N ARG A 252 -18.79 -1.67 31.52
CA ARG A 252 -17.87 -0.93 30.65
C ARG A 252 -16.49 -1.60 30.67
N LEU A 253 -15.89 -1.78 29.49
CA LEU A 253 -14.57 -2.37 29.29
C LEU A 253 -13.64 -1.36 28.62
N ASP A 254 -12.33 -1.53 28.80
CA ASP A 254 -11.36 -0.88 27.91
C ASP A 254 -11.36 -1.54 26.52
N LEU A 255 -10.70 -0.93 25.54
CA LEU A 255 -10.69 -1.44 24.17
C LEU A 255 -10.10 -2.85 24.06
N ASN A 256 -8.96 -3.10 24.70
CA ASN A 256 -8.28 -4.40 24.59
C ASN A 256 -9.11 -5.50 25.26
N GLU A 257 -9.66 -5.23 26.44
CA GLU A 257 -10.58 -6.12 27.15
C GLU A 257 -11.84 -6.39 26.32
N ALA A 258 -12.41 -5.36 25.69
CA ALA A 258 -13.59 -5.52 24.84
C ALA A 258 -13.30 -6.37 23.60
N ILE A 259 -12.12 -6.20 22.97
CA ILE A 259 -11.69 -7.03 21.85
C ILE A 259 -11.50 -8.49 22.31
N GLU A 260 -10.74 -8.73 23.37
CA GLU A 260 -10.42 -10.07 23.84
C GLU A 260 -11.65 -10.84 24.36
N GLN A 261 -12.52 -10.17 25.13
CA GLN A 261 -13.64 -10.83 25.81
C GLN A 261 -14.90 -10.92 24.94
N ILE A 262 -15.08 -10.02 23.97
CA ILE A 262 -16.32 -9.90 23.18
C ILE A 262 -16.04 -9.93 21.68
N GLY A 263 -15.13 -9.07 21.19
CA GLY A 263 -14.85 -8.90 19.77
C GLY A 263 -14.35 -10.18 19.09
N THR A 264 -13.22 -10.72 19.56
CA THR A 264 -12.58 -11.93 19.02
C THR A 264 -13.52 -13.14 19.11
N PRO A 265 -14.16 -13.45 20.25
CA PRO A 265 -15.12 -14.56 20.33
C PRO A 265 -16.31 -14.41 19.37
N ALA A 266 -16.92 -13.22 19.28
CA ALA A 266 -18.07 -13.00 18.42
C ALA A 266 -17.72 -13.07 16.93
N LEU A 267 -16.54 -12.58 16.53
CA LEU A 267 -16.05 -12.72 15.16
C LEU A 267 -15.63 -14.15 14.83
N SER A 268 -15.04 -14.88 15.77
CA SER A 268 -14.65 -16.27 15.56
C SER A 268 -15.84 -17.20 15.26
N ALA A 269 -17.05 -16.81 15.70
CA ALA A 269 -18.28 -17.52 15.34
C ALA A 269 -18.68 -17.34 13.87
N LEU A 270 -18.15 -16.31 13.19
CA LEU A 270 -18.48 -15.93 11.83
C LEU A 270 -17.39 -16.30 10.81
N VAL A 271 -16.13 -16.10 11.19
CA VAL A 271 -14.94 -16.24 10.33
C VAL A 271 -13.74 -16.69 11.15
N GLU A 272 -12.75 -17.25 10.47
CA GLU A 272 -11.46 -17.56 11.07
C GLU A 272 -10.69 -16.26 11.39
N ILE A 273 -10.31 -16.10 12.65
CA ILE A 273 -9.70 -14.86 13.15
C ILE A 273 -8.53 -15.15 14.08
N GLU A 274 -7.47 -14.35 13.94
CA GLU A 274 -6.33 -14.30 14.84
C GLU A 274 -6.20 -12.88 15.40
N GLN A 275 -5.81 -12.77 16.66
CA GLN A 275 -5.61 -11.48 17.33
C GLN A 275 -4.12 -11.28 17.61
N GLU A 276 -3.59 -10.16 17.13
CA GLU A 276 -2.23 -9.72 17.41
C GLU A 276 -2.27 -8.30 18.02
N GLY A 277 -2.33 -8.24 19.35
CA GLY A 277 -2.52 -6.97 20.06
C GLY A 277 -3.86 -6.30 19.73
N GLY A 278 -3.80 -5.06 19.24
CA GLY A 278 -4.97 -4.29 18.78
C GLY A 278 -5.37 -4.55 17.32
N GLN A 279 -4.77 -5.57 16.68
CA GLN A 279 -5.08 -5.96 15.31
C GLN A 279 -5.81 -7.29 15.26
N LEU A 280 -6.79 -7.35 14.36
CA LEU A 280 -7.61 -8.52 14.08
C LEU A 280 -7.35 -8.99 12.66
N HIS A 281 -6.79 -10.18 12.53
CA HIS A 281 -6.43 -10.82 11.28
C HIS A 281 -7.53 -11.80 10.89
N ILE A 282 -8.32 -11.45 9.89
CA ILE A 282 -9.39 -12.30 9.35
C ILE A 282 -8.80 -13.14 8.21
N ARG A 283 -8.66 -14.44 8.48
CA ARG A 283 -8.17 -15.42 7.51
C ARG A 283 -9.32 -15.79 6.55
N ASN A 284 -8.99 -15.92 5.27
CA ASN A 284 -9.89 -16.45 4.24
C ASN A 284 -11.31 -15.85 4.22
N SER A 285 -11.44 -14.54 4.50
CA SER A 285 -12.75 -13.86 4.55
C SER A 285 -13.61 -14.18 3.31
N PRO A 286 -14.82 -14.77 3.48
CA PRO A 286 -15.70 -15.11 2.37
C PRO A 286 -16.17 -13.88 1.59
N LEU A 287 -16.29 -12.73 2.27
CA LEU A 287 -16.70 -11.46 1.67
C LEU A 287 -15.57 -10.78 0.89
N CYS A 288 -14.33 -11.24 1.07
CA CYS A 288 -13.14 -10.65 0.49
C CYS A 288 -12.42 -11.65 -0.46
N ALA A 289 -13.13 -12.66 -0.97
CA ALA A 289 -12.64 -13.62 -1.97
C ALA A 289 -12.69 -13.06 -3.41
N GLU A 290 -12.24 -13.81 -4.43
CA GLU A 290 -12.02 -13.36 -5.82
C GLU A 290 -13.18 -12.59 -6.50
N ALA A 291 -14.42 -12.77 -6.05
CA ALA A 291 -15.60 -12.05 -6.55
C ALA A 291 -16.20 -11.04 -5.54
N GLY A 292 -15.61 -10.89 -4.36
CA GLY A 292 -16.10 -10.04 -3.27
C GLY A 292 -15.31 -8.73 -3.19
N HIS A 293 -16.02 -7.61 -3.38
CA HIS A 293 -15.48 -6.25 -3.24
C HIS A 293 -16.07 -5.57 -2.01
N SER A 294 -16.01 -6.26 -0.86
CA SER A 294 -16.62 -5.74 0.37
C SER A 294 -15.68 -4.83 1.16
N GLY A 295 -14.38 -4.82 0.86
CA GLY A 295 -13.38 -4.10 1.65
C GLY A 295 -13.34 -4.55 3.11
N CYS A 296 -13.92 -5.71 3.43
CA CYS A 296 -14.12 -6.20 4.79
C CYS A 296 -14.85 -5.18 5.72
N THR A 297 -15.61 -4.27 5.11
CA THR A 297 -16.39 -3.21 5.78
C THR A 297 -17.53 -3.77 6.63
N PHE A 298 -18.04 -4.96 6.29
CA PHE A 298 -18.97 -5.70 7.14
C PHE A 298 -18.39 -5.96 8.53
N PHE A 299 -17.15 -6.43 8.63
CA PHE A 299 -16.53 -6.78 9.90
C PHE A 299 -16.20 -5.54 10.73
N SER A 300 -15.79 -4.45 10.08
CA SER A 300 -15.64 -3.15 10.73
C SER A 300 -16.98 -2.70 11.31
N GLY A 301 -18.05 -2.72 10.52
CA GLY A 301 -19.39 -2.40 11.01
C GLY A 301 -19.85 -3.33 12.15
N PHE A 302 -19.58 -4.64 12.04
CA PHE A 302 -19.93 -5.61 13.08
C PHE A 302 -19.27 -5.28 14.42
N LEU A 303 -17.98 -4.99 14.42
CA LEU A 303 -17.24 -4.57 15.61
C LEU A 303 -17.74 -3.23 16.15
N GLU A 304 -18.04 -2.25 15.29
CA GLU A 304 -18.64 -0.97 15.69
C GLU A 304 -19.96 -1.18 16.45
N GLY A 305 -20.84 -2.02 15.91
CA GLY A 305 -22.13 -2.34 16.52
C GLY A 305 -22.02 -3.14 17.81
N LEU A 306 -21.05 -4.04 17.87
CA LEU A 306 -20.84 -4.98 18.97
C LEU A 306 -20.12 -4.33 20.16
N LEU A 307 -19.04 -3.59 19.90
CA LEU A 307 -18.17 -3.04 20.94
C LEU A 307 -18.58 -1.63 21.36
N GLY A 308 -19.19 -0.84 20.45
CA GLY A 308 -19.60 0.54 20.76
C GLY A 308 -20.37 0.71 22.09
N PRO A 309 -21.33 -0.17 22.45
CA PRO A 309 -22.06 -0.05 23.71
C PRO A 309 -21.24 -0.36 24.97
N VAL A 310 -20.18 -1.18 24.87
CA VAL A 310 -19.41 -1.69 26.01
C VAL A 310 -18.16 -0.85 26.30
N LEU A 311 -17.65 -0.13 25.30
CA LEU A 311 -16.41 0.64 25.44
C LEU A 311 -16.55 1.80 26.42
N THR A 312 -15.50 2.05 27.18
CA THR A 312 -15.42 3.22 28.07
C THR A 312 -15.18 4.51 27.29
N SER A 313 -14.38 4.44 26.20
CA SER A 313 -14.22 5.53 25.24
C SER A 313 -15.49 5.71 24.40
N SER A 314 -15.70 6.94 23.93
CA SER A 314 -16.85 7.31 23.09
C SER A 314 -16.57 7.15 21.60
N GLU A 315 -15.31 7.01 21.19
CA GLU A 315 -14.89 7.05 19.80
C GLU A 315 -14.11 5.79 19.43
N LEU A 316 -14.81 4.72 19.06
CA LEU A 316 -14.17 3.56 18.44
C LEU A 316 -13.82 3.88 16.99
N SER A 317 -12.54 3.73 16.65
CA SER A 317 -12.04 3.84 15.29
C SER A 317 -11.52 2.49 14.81
N ILE A 318 -11.99 2.06 13.64
CA ILE A 318 -11.61 0.79 13.01
C ILE A 318 -11.12 1.08 11.61
N PHE A 319 -9.92 0.60 11.30
CA PHE A 319 -9.26 0.80 10.03
C PHE A 319 -8.92 -0.54 9.39
N ALA A 320 -9.31 -0.73 8.14
CA ALA A 320 -8.83 -1.86 7.35
C ALA A 320 -7.39 -1.55 6.88
N VAL A 321 -6.40 -2.18 7.51
CA VAL A 321 -4.98 -2.00 7.19
C VAL A 321 -4.66 -2.66 5.85
N CYS A 322 -5.17 -3.86 5.64
CA CYS A 322 -5.11 -4.57 4.36
C CYS A 322 -6.34 -5.46 4.18
N CYS A 323 -6.65 -5.80 2.93
CA CYS A 323 -7.81 -6.64 2.61
C CYS A 323 -7.56 -7.48 1.36
N ARG A 324 -8.05 -8.72 1.40
CA ARG A 324 -7.98 -9.67 0.28
C ARG A 324 -8.76 -9.20 -0.94
N SER A 325 -9.85 -8.44 -0.77
CA SER A 325 -10.55 -7.77 -1.89
C SER A 325 -9.65 -6.81 -2.67
N TYR A 326 -8.58 -6.33 -2.04
CA TYR A 326 -7.59 -5.42 -2.61
C TYR A 326 -6.25 -6.12 -2.88
N GLY A 327 -6.22 -7.46 -2.84
CA GLY A 327 -5.07 -8.30 -3.19
C GLY A 327 -4.05 -8.54 -2.07
N ALA A 328 -4.39 -8.28 -0.81
CA ALA A 328 -3.57 -8.75 0.31
C ALA A 328 -3.78 -10.26 0.55
N ASP A 329 -2.83 -10.92 1.22
CA ASP A 329 -2.98 -12.33 1.60
C ASP A 329 -4.07 -12.53 2.67
N ASP A 330 -4.18 -11.56 3.58
CA ASP A 330 -5.13 -11.53 4.69
C ASP A 330 -5.84 -10.18 4.81
N CYS A 331 -6.94 -10.19 5.54
CA CYS A 331 -7.66 -8.98 5.91
C CYS A 331 -7.31 -8.58 7.34
N VAL A 332 -6.71 -7.42 7.53
CA VAL A 332 -6.27 -6.94 8.85
C VAL A 332 -7.08 -5.71 9.22
N LEU A 333 -7.70 -5.73 10.39
CA LEU A 333 -8.40 -4.59 10.98
C LEU A 333 -7.62 -4.12 12.21
N ALA A 334 -7.24 -2.83 12.23
CA ALA A 334 -6.68 -2.19 13.41
C ALA A 334 -7.80 -1.44 14.16
N LEU A 335 -7.83 -1.57 15.47
CA LEU A 335 -8.78 -0.89 16.35
C LEU A 335 -8.06 0.07 17.29
N SER A 336 -8.62 1.27 17.45
CA SER A 336 -8.14 2.31 18.37
C SER A 336 -9.30 3.09 18.99
N ASP A 337 -9.12 3.61 20.21
CA ASP A 337 -10.14 4.34 20.98
C ASP A 337 -9.69 5.72 21.51
#